data_AF-A0A812Q4A5-F1
#
_entry.id   AF-A0A812Q4A5-F1
#
_cell.length_a   1.000
_cell.length_b   1.000
_cell.length_c   1.000
_cell.angle_alpha   90.00
_cell.angle_beta   90.00
_cell.angle_gamma   90.00
#
_symmetry.space_group_name_H-M   'P 1'
#
loop_
_entity.id
_entity.type
_entity.pdbx_description
1 polymer ?
#
loop_
_entity_poly.entity_id
_entity_poly.type
_entity_poly.pdbx_seq_one_letter_code
_entity_poly.pdbx_strand_id
1 'polypeptide(L)'
;MKKVLEKVETRIKTAQKKLERIRIAQKELRERETSTALVSDVAEKMETVAKAIKEAKGVVDAAQGEEEEALKAASRAASLAKVAISMKLLEVKRFTAEAGIQAQRSLQEHQQSLQGSLAEIDVLKKKAAEQKEVSKRREASRKVEEAEALAEKAEQTSAAIFDDEKLASMSMIDIRQAGDLNQRAYKETIDAVNQAQRMITMLQIEAKNKENATELAADYAKLQARLRQAEANVSHCASLPEPVQKQLVLKGFIDEVESKVKAAEGKVDVAEQAAKEAEENPLPEQARIRATYIGIMEKKMETTIVY
;
A
#
# COMPACT_ATOMS: atom_id res chain seq x y z
N MET A 1 -52.98 -92.22 -3.82
CA MET A 1 -52.07 -91.39 -4.64
C MET A 1 -52.50 -89.92 -4.68
N LYS A 2 -53.75 -89.58 -5.04
CA LYS A 2 -54.26 -88.18 -5.13
C LYS A 2 -54.05 -87.32 -3.87
N LYS A 3 -54.42 -87.80 -2.68
CA LYS A 3 -54.23 -87.08 -1.39
C LYS A 3 -52.76 -86.76 -1.07
N VAL A 4 -51.82 -87.60 -1.51
CA VAL A 4 -50.38 -87.38 -1.27
C VAL A 4 -49.87 -86.27 -2.18
N LEU A 5 -50.31 -86.23 -3.45
CA LEU A 5 -49.97 -85.19 -4.41
C LEU A 5 -50.48 -83.81 -3.94
N GLU A 6 -51.72 -83.71 -3.45
CA GLU A 6 -52.29 -82.46 -2.91
C GLU A 6 -51.48 -81.93 -1.70
N LYS A 7 -51.04 -82.83 -0.81
CA LYS A 7 -50.18 -82.46 0.34
C LYS A 7 -48.78 -82.00 -0.10
N VAL A 8 -48.24 -82.57 -1.17
CA VAL A 8 -46.95 -82.13 -1.73
C VAL A 8 -47.10 -80.75 -2.39
N GLU A 9 -48.16 -80.54 -3.17
CA GLU A 9 -48.41 -79.27 -3.85
C GLU A 9 -48.58 -78.11 -2.86
N THR A 10 -49.34 -78.32 -1.78
CA THR A 10 -49.49 -77.33 -0.71
C THR A 10 -48.16 -76.99 -0.04
N ARG A 11 -47.32 -77.99 0.26
CA ARG A 11 -45.97 -77.77 0.80
C ARG A 11 -45.09 -76.98 -0.16
N ILE A 12 -45.16 -77.27 -1.46
CA ILE A 12 -44.41 -76.54 -2.51
C ILE A 12 -44.86 -75.07 -2.52
N LYS A 13 -46.17 -74.79 -2.56
CA LYS A 13 -46.70 -73.42 -2.53
C LYS A 13 -46.28 -72.66 -1.27
N THR A 14 -46.29 -73.31 -0.10
CA THR A 14 -45.80 -72.70 1.15
C THR A 14 -44.30 -72.41 1.11
N ALA A 15 -43.49 -73.35 0.61
CA ALA A 15 -42.05 -73.17 0.46
C ALA A 15 -41.73 -72.02 -0.51
N GLN A 16 -42.43 -71.94 -1.64
CA GLN A 16 -42.32 -70.85 -2.62
C GLN A 16 -42.65 -69.49 -1.99
N LYS A 17 -43.75 -69.38 -1.23
CA LYS A 17 -44.09 -68.14 -0.50
C LYS A 17 -43.02 -67.74 0.52
N LYS A 18 -42.46 -68.71 1.26
CA LYS A 18 -41.37 -68.45 2.22
C LYS A 18 -40.12 -67.97 1.50
N LEU A 19 -39.75 -68.61 0.39
CA LEU A 19 -38.59 -68.25 -0.41
C LEU A 19 -38.74 -66.85 -1.00
N GLU A 20 -39.92 -66.48 -1.49
CA GLU A 20 -40.19 -65.14 -1.99
C GLU A 20 -40.09 -64.07 -0.89
N ARG A 21 -40.64 -64.34 0.30
CA ARG A 21 -40.45 -63.45 1.47
C ARG A 21 -38.99 -63.27 1.84
N ILE A 22 -38.19 -64.34 1.82
CA ILE A 22 -36.75 -64.27 2.10
C ILE A 22 -36.05 -63.42 1.04
N ARG A 23 -36.40 -63.58 -0.25
CA ARG A 23 -35.82 -62.77 -1.33
C ARG A 23 -36.12 -61.28 -1.17
N ILE A 24 -37.36 -60.94 -0.82
CA ILE A 24 -37.77 -59.56 -0.54
C ILE A 24 -37.00 -59.02 0.67
N ALA A 25 -36.97 -59.76 1.78
CA ALA A 25 -36.25 -59.35 2.99
C ALA A 25 -34.73 -59.18 2.75
N GLN A 26 -34.12 -60.07 1.97
CA GLN A 26 -32.70 -59.94 1.59
C GLN A 26 -32.44 -58.71 0.72
N LYS A 27 -33.35 -58.39 -0.21
CA LYS A 27 -33.27 -57.18 -1.02
C LYS A 27 -33.38 -55.94 -0.14
N GLU A 28 -34.37 -55.88 0.76
CA GLU A 28 -34.58 -54.77 1.68
C GLU A 28 -33.38 -54.55 2.62
N LEU A 29 -32.81 -55.64 3.16
CA LEU A 29 -31.63 -55.56 4.02
C LEU A 29 -30.42 -54.97 3.27
N ARG A 30 -30.16 -55.43 2.03
CA ARG A 30 -29.07 -54.90 1.20
C ARG A 30 -29.28 -53.44 0.83
N GLU A 31 -30.51 -53.07 0.45
CA GLU A 31 -30.84 -51.67 0.16
C GLU A 31 -30.66 -50.79 1.39
N ARG A 32 -31.04 -51.28 2.58
CA ARG A 32 -30.87 -50.56 3.86
C ARG A 32 -29.40 -50.35 4.22
N GLU A 33 -28.58 -51.39 4.17
CA GLU A 33 -27.15 -51.29 4.47
C GLU A 33 -26.46 -50.30 3.51
N THR A 34 -26.77 -50.41 2.22
CA THR A 34 -26.24 -49.50 1.21
C THR A 34 -26.72 -48.07 1.48
N SER A 35 -28.01 -47.86 1.68
CA SER A 35 -28.58 -46.52 1.88
C SER A 35 -28.02 -45.83 3.13
N THR A 36 -27.80 -46.56 4.22
CA THR A 36 -27.16 -46.03 5.43
C THR A 36 -25.72 -45.58 5.15
N ALA A 37 -24.93 -46.37 4.44
CA ALA A 37 -23.56 -45.99 4.08
C ALA A 37 -23.51 -44.74 3.19
N LEU A 38 -24.42 -44.62 2.21
CA LEU A 38 -24.49 -43.46 1.32
C LEU A 38 -24.86 -42.16 2.07
N VAL A 39 -25.80 -42.24 3.02
CA VAL A 39 -26.17 -41.08 3.85
C VAL A 39 -25.02 -40.68 4.77
N SER A 40 -24.31 -41.65 5.37
CA SER A 40 -23.16 -41.38 6.24
C SER A 40 -22.02 -40.66 5.51
N ASP A 41 -21.66 -41.10 4.31
CA ASP A 41 -20.61 -40.44 3.49
C ASP A 41 -20.98 -38.97 3.20
N VAL A 42 -22.24 -38.71 2.84
CA VAL A 42 -22.71 -37.32 2.63
C VAL A 42 -22.66 -36.50 3.92
N ALA A 43 -23.02 -37.09 5.06
CA ALA A 43 -22.96 -36.40 6.35
C ALA A 43 -21.53 -35.95 6.69
N GLU A 44 -20.51 -36.80 6.46
CA GLU A 44 -19.10 -36.43 6.65
C GLU A 44 -18.64 -35.29 5.71
N LYS A 45 -19.12 -35.29 4.45
CA LYS A 45 -18.85 -34.17 3.53
C LYS A 45 -19.50 -32.88 4.02
N MET A 46 -20.73 -32.95 4.52
CA MET A 46 -21.42 -31.79 5.09
C MET A 46 -20.71 -31.25 6.34
N GLU A 47 -20.17 -32.12 7.19
CA GLU A 47 -19.33 -31.69 8.33
C GLU A 47 -18.07 -30.95 7.85
N THR A 48 -17.44 -31.43 6.77
CA THR A 48 -16.28 -30.76 6.16
C THR A 48 -16.65 -29.37 5.63
N VAL A 49 -17.82 -29.23 4.99
CA VAL A 49 -18.35 -27.92 4.55
C VAL A 49 -18.55 -26.99 5.75
N ALA A 50 -19.17 -27.48 6.82
CA ALA A 50 -19.44 -26.67 8.02
C ALA A 50 -18.14 -26.19 8.68
N LYS A 51 -17.11 -27.04 8.78
CA LYS A 51 -15.78 -26.66 9.30
C LYS A 51 -15.14 -25.57 8.45
N ALA A 52 -15.11 -25.75 7.12
CA ALA A 52 -14.51 -24.78 6.21
C ALA A 52 -15.24 -23.43 6.23
N ILE A 53 -16.57 -23.41 6.36
CA ILE A 53 -17.35 -22.16 6.51
C ILE A 53 -17.02 -21.48 7.84
N LYS A 54 -16.93 -22.25 8.93
CA LYS A 54 -16.57 -21.70 10.25
C LYS A 54 -15.19 -21.06 10.24
N GLU A 55 -14.22 -21.71 9.60
CA GLU A 55 -12.86 -21.16 9.42
C GLU A 55 -12.89 -19.90 8.56
N ALA A 56 -13.54 -19.94 7.39
CA ALA A 56 -13.67 -18.78 6.51
C ALA A 56 -14.34 -17.59 7.22
N LYS A 57 -15.38 -17.84 8.01
CA LYS A 57 -16.04 -16.82 8.83
C LYS A 57 -15.09 -16.21 9.86
N GLY A 58 -14.30 -17.03 10.56
CA GLY A 58 -13.31 -16.55 11.53
C GLY A 58 -12.27 -15.63 10.89
N VAL A 59 -11.75 -16.00 9.71
CA VAL A 59 -10.75 -15.20 8.98
C VAL A 59 -11.36 -13.90 8.44
N VAL A 60 -12.57 -13.95 7.86
CA VAL A 60 -13.30 -12.76 7.36
C VAL A 60 -13.64 -11.80 8.50
N ASP A 61 -14.07 -12.31 9.65
CA ASP A 61 -14.39 -11.46 10.80
C ASP A 61 -13.13 -10.79 11.39
N ALA A 62 -11.97 -11.46 11.29
CA ALA A 62 -10.69 -10.95 11.78
C ALA A 62 -9.96 -10.02 10.80
N ALA A 63 -10.35 -9.98 9.51
CA ALA A 63 -9.71 -9.19 8.45
C ALA A 63 -8.18 -9.42 8.33
N GLN A 64 -7.77 -10.69 8.37
CA GLN A 64 -6.35 -11.11 8.45
C GLN A 64 -5.63 -11.18 7.10
N GLY A 65 -6.28 -10.85 5.98
CA GLY A 65 -5.69 -10.92 4.63
C GLY A 65 -5.67 -12.32 4.00
N GLU A 66 -6.08 -13.35 4.74
CA GLU A 66 -6.21 -14.74 4.28
C GLU A 66 -7.66 -15.10 3.85
N GLU A 67 -8.55 -14.11 3.74
CA GLU A 67 -9.98 -14.35 3.51
C GLU A 67 -10.23 -15.06 2.19
N GLU A 68 -9.47 -14.73 1.15
CA GLU A 68 -9.65 -15.29 -0.20
C GLU A 68 -9.35 -16.80 -0.25
N GLU A 69 -8.32 -17.25 0.47
CA GLU A 69 -7.95 -18.67 0.51
C GLU A 69 -8.97 -19.49 1.29
N ALA A 70 -9.38 -19.00 2.47
CA ALA A 70 -10.40 -19.66 3.28
C ALA A 70 -11.76 -19.75 2.54
N LEU A 71 -12.18 -18.69 1.85
CA LEU A 71 -13.41 -18.69 1.04
C LEU A 71 -13.33 -19.65 -0.17
N LYS A 72 -12.15 -19.79 -0.79
CA LYS A 72 -11.92 -20.79 -1.85
C LYS A 72 -12.00 -22.22 -1.30
N ALA A 73 -11.44 -22.47 -0.13
CA ALA A 73 -11.53 -23.77 0.54
C ALA A 73 -12.98 -24.15 0.86
N ALA A 74 -13.76 -23.23 1.44
CA ALA A 74 -15.19 -23.42 1.71
C ALA A 74 -15.99 -23.67 0.41
N SER A 75 -15.74 -22.87 -0.64
CA SER A 75 -16.39 -23.05 -1.95
C SER A 75 -16.06 -24.41 -2.59
N ARG A 76 -14.81 -24.87 -2.45
CA ARG A 76 -14.38 -26.18 -2.95
C ARG A 76 -15.04 -27.32 -2.18
N ALA A 77 -15.08 -27.24 -0.85
CA ALA A 77 -15.76 -28.23 -0.01
C ALA A 77 -17.24 -28.33 -0.37
N ALA A 78 -17.94 -27.19 -0.51
CA ALA A 78 -19.34 -27.16 -0.89
C ALA A 78 -19.58 -27.76 -2.30
N SER A 79 -18.68 -27.50 -3.25
CA SER A 79 -18.77 -28.07 -4.59
C SER A 79 -18.62 -29.59 -4.59
N LEU A 80 -17.68 -30.12 -3.80
CA LEU A 80 -17.48 -31.57 -3.64
C LEU A 80 -18.70 -32.22 -2.99
N ALA A 81 -19.27 -31.62 -1.95
CA ALA A 81 -20.49 -32.10 -1.30
C ALA A 81 -21.69 -32.10 -2.27
N LYS A 82 -21.82 -31.08 -3.12
CA LYS A 82 -22.87 -30.99 -4.14
C LYS A 82 -22.82 -32.17 -5.11
N VAL A 83 -21.61 -32.49 -5.61
CA VAL A 83 -21.41 -33.61 -6.53
C VAL A 83 -21.72 -34.94 -5.83
N ALA A 84 -21.23 -35.15 -4.61
CA ALA A 84 -21.50 -36.34 -3.82
C ALA A 84 -23.02 -36.54 -3.61
N ILE A 85 -23.73 -35.55 -3.10
CA ILE A 85 -25.19 -35.60 -2.92
C ILE A 85 -25.91 -35.95 -4.21
N SER A 86 -25.53 -35.31 -5.33
CA SER A 86 -26.17 -35.54 -6.64
C SER A 86 -25.99 -36.99 -7.11
N MET A 87 -24.79 -37.54 -6.96
CA MET A 87 -24.50 -38.94 -7.31
C MET A 87 -25.30 -39.91 -6.43
N LYS A 88 -25.27 -39.69 -5.11
CA LYS A 88 -25.94 -40.56 -4.13
C LYS A 88 -27.46 -40.53 -4.26
N LEU A 89 -28.05 -39.38 -4.60
CA LEU A 89 -29.48 -39.27 -4.91
C LEU A 89 -29.87 -40.11 -6.14
N LEU A 90 -29.03 -40.17 -7.17
CA LEU A 90 -29.29 -41.01 -8.35
C LEU A 90 -29.22 -42.51 -8.04
N GLU A 91 -28.31 -42.91 -7.15
CA GLU A 91 -28.20 -44.29 -6.67
C GLU A 91 -29.44 -44.70 -5.86
N VAL A 92 -29.82 -43.91 -4.86
CA VAL A 92 -30.95 -44.23 -3.94
C VAL A 92 -32.30 -44.20 -4.66
N LYS A 93 -32.48 -43.39 -5.72
CA LYS A 93 -33.71 -43.36 -6.53
C LYS A 93 -34.09 -44.72 -7.15
N ARG A 94 -33.15 -45.66 -7.25
CA ARG A 94 -33.39 -47.00 -7.79
C ARG A 94 -33.90 -47.98 -6.73
N PHE A 95 -33.79 -47.62 -5.45
CA PHE A 95 -34.24 -48.46 -4.35
C PHE A 95 -35.76 -48.38 -4.24
N THR A 96 -36.36 -49.53 -3.95
CA THR A 96 -37.82 -49.65 -3.84
C THR A 96 -38.26 -49.91 -2.40
N ALA A 97 -37.32 -50.33 -1.54
CA ALA A 97 -37.58 -50.53 -0.13
C ALA A 97 -37.79 -49.19 0.61
N GLU A 98 -38.51 -49.24 1.73
CA GLU A 98 -38.75 -48.10 2.61
C GLU A 98 -37.45 -47.41 3.06
N ALA A 99 -36.39 -48.19 3.31
CA ALA A 99 -35.08 -47.66 3.66
C ALA A 99 -34.48 -46.76 2.57
N GLY A 100 -34.71 -47.09 1.29
CA GLY A 100 -34.32 -46.23 0.17
C GLY A 100 -35.07 -44.92 0.15
N ILE A 101 -36.39 -44.95 0.40
CA ILE A 101 -37.22 -43.73 0.49
C ILE A 101 -36.75 -42.84 1.64
N GLN A 102 -36.44 -43.41 2.80
CA GLN A 102 -35.92 -42.67 3.96
C GLN A 102 -34.56 -42.00 3.63
N ALA A 103 -33.63 -42.75 3.04
CA ALA A 103 -32.34 -42.19 2.64
C ALA A 103 -32.48 -41.10 1.57
N GLN A 104 -33.43 -41.23 0.64
CA GLN A 104 -33.71 -40.18 -0.34
C GLN A 104 -34.14 -38.88 0.35
N ARG A 105 -34.99 -38.96 1.38
CA ARG A 105 -35.39 -37.78 2.17
C ARG A 105 -34.20 -37.15 2.89
N SER A 106 -33.39 -37.95 3.59
CA SER A 106 -32.19 -37.43 4.28
C SER A 106 -31.20 -36.78 3.31
N LEU A 107 -30.99 -37.34 2.12
CA LEU A 107 -30.15 -36.73 1.09
C LEU A 107 -30.75 -35.40 0.56
N GLN A 108 -32.08 -35.30 0.45
CA GLN A 108 -32.76 -34.05 0.09
C GLN A 108 -32.63 -32.98 1.19
N GLU A 109 -32.69 -33.38 2.46
CA GLU A 109 -32.44 -32.47 3.60
C GLU A 109 -31.00 -31.94 3.58
N HIS A 110 -30.01 -32.81 3.35
CA HIS A 110 -28.62 -32.38 3.17
C HIS A 110 -28.45 -31.47 1.94
N GLN A 111 -29.18 -31.71 0.85
CA GLN A 111 -29.19 -30.83 -0.32
C GLN A 111 -29.71 -29.42 0.04
N GLN A 112 -30.78 -29.32 0.82
CA GLN A 112 -31.30 -28.03 1.30
C GLN A 112 -30.31 -27.34 2.24
N SER A 113 -29.71 -28.09 3.18
CA SER A 113 -28.68 -27.56 4.07
C SER A 113 -27.47 -27.02 3.29
N LEU A 114 -27.02 -27.73 2.26
CA LEU A 114 -25.94 -27.27 1.39
C LEU A 114 -26.28 -25.99 0.63
N GLN A 115 -27.53 -25.81 0.20
CA GLN A 115 -27.98 -24.54 -0.41
C GLN A 115 -27.87 -23.38 0.59
N GLY A 116 -28.22 -23.61 1.85
CA GLY A 116 -28.01 -22.64 2.93
C GLY A 116 -26.53 -22.29 3.11
N SER A 117 -25.65 -23.31 3.16
CA SER A 117 -24.20 -23.14 3.24
C SER A 117 -23.61 -22.36 2.05
N LEU A 118 -24.10 -22.59 0.84
CA LEU A 118 -23.67 -21.83 -0.35
C LEU A 118 -24.09 -20.35 -0.25
N ALA A 119 -25.32 -20.07 0.20
CA ALA A 119 -25.77 -18.71 0.43
C ALA A 119 -24.93 -18.00 1.51
N GLU A 120 -24.57 -18.71 2.59
CA GLU A 120 -23.66 -18.18 3.62
C GLU A 120 -22.28 -17.85 3.05
N ILE A 121 -21.70 -18.72 2.23
CA ILE A 121 -20.42 -18.46 1.55
C ILE A 121 -20.50 -17.19 0.69
N ASP A 122 -21.61 -16.97 -0.03
CA ASP A 122 -21.78 -15.77 -0.86
C ASP A 122 -21.92 -14.50 -0.02
N VAL A 123 -22.59 -14.57 1.14
CA VAL A 123 -22.62 -13.47 2.11
C VAL A 123 -21.20 -13.17 2.63
N LEU A 124 -20.42 -14.19 2.98
CA LEU A 124 -19.04 -14.00 3.43
C LEU A 124 -18.14 -13.40 2.34
N LYS A 125 -18.32 -13.81 1.07
CA LYS A 125 -17.60 -13.21 -0.07
C LYS A 125 -17.91 -11.73 -0.23
N LYS A 126 -19.18 -11.33 -0.12
CA LYS A 126 -19.58 -9.92 -0.16
C LYS A 126 -18.95 -9.13 0.98
N LYS A 127 -19.04 -9.65 2.21
CA LYS A 127 -18.45 -9.04 3.40
C LYS A 127 -16.92 -8.85 3.26
N ALA A 128 -16.21 -9.87 2.78
CA ALA A 128 -14.76 -9.80 2.56
C ALA A 128 -14.41 -8.75 1.49
N ALA A 129 -15.20 -8.67 0.41
CA ALA A 129 -15.00 -7.67 -0.64
C ALA A 129 -15.23 -6.23 -0.11
N GLU A 130 -16.26 -6.03 0.72
CA GLU A 130 -16.54 -4.76 1.39
C GLU A 130 -15.41 -4.37 2.35
N GLN A 131 -14.94 -5.27 3.20
CA GLN A 131 -13.82 -5.01 4.12
C GLN A 131 -12.52 -4.66 3.38
N LYS A 132 -12.19 -5.39 2.30
CA LYS A 132 -11.04 -5.10 1.45
C LYS A 132 -11.14 -3.72 0.83
N GLU A 133 -12.34 -3.32 0.45
CA GLU A 133 -12.58 -1.99 -0.11
C GLU A 133 -12.46 -0.88 0.95
N VAL A 134 -13.00 -1.09 2.16
CA VAL A 134 -12.84 -0.18 3.30
C VAL A 134 -11.36 -0.02 3.66
N SER A 135 -10.59 -1.11 3.66
CA SER A 135 -9.14 -1.08 3.90
C SER A 135 -8.41 -0.22 2.86
N LYS A 136 -8.70 -0.42 1.57
CA LYS A 136 -8.15 0.40 0.47
C LYS A 136 -8.51 1.88 0.61
N ARG A 137 -9.76 2.21 0.97
CA ARG A 137 -10.19 3.60 1.21
C ARG A 137 -9.42 4.22 2.38
N ARG A 138 -9.25 3.50 3.48
CA ARG A 138 -8.48 3.98 4.66
C ARG A 138 -7.02 4.22 4.32
N GLU A 139 -6.39 3.31 3.57
CA GLU A 139 -5.00 3.47 3.14
C GLU A 139 -4.84 4.69 2.22
N ALA A 140 -5.77 4.91 1.27
CA ALA A 140 -5.78 6.10 0.43
C ALA A 140 -5.96 7.40 1.25
N SER A 141 -6.87 7.41 2.22
CA SER A 141 -7.05 8.56 3.14
C SER A 141 -5.77 8.86 3.91
N ARG A 142 -5.13 7.83 4.48
CA ARG A 142 -3.87 7.96 5.20
C ARG A 142 -2.77 8.54 4.30
N LYS A 143 -2.69 8.13 3.03
CA LYS A 143 -1.70 8.69 2.09
C LYS A 143 -1.96 10.15 1.76
N VAL A 144 -3.22 10.57 1.69
CA VAL A 144 -3.58 12.00 1.54
C VAL A 144 -3.22 12.77 2.81
N GLU A 145 -3.52 12.24 3.99
CA GLU A 145 -3.15 12.86 5.27
C GLU A 145 -1.62 12.99 5.43
N GLU A 146 -0.85 11.97 5.04
CA GLU A 146 0.63 12.02 5.01
C GLU A 146 1.12 13.15 4.07
N ALA A 147 0.54 13.28 2.88
CA ALA A 147 0.89 14.34 1.93
C ALA A 147 0.50 15.74 2.44
N GLU A 148 -0.66 15.88 3.07
CA GLU A 148 -1.11 17.14 3.69
C GLU A 148 -0.20 17.57 4.84
N ALA A 149 0.19 16.63 5.72
CA ALA A 149 1.11 16.93 6.82
C ALA A 149 2.50 17.36 6.33
N LEU A 150 3.00 16.74 5.25
CA LEU A 150 4.24 17.17 4.60
C LEU A 150 4.09 18.54 3.94
N ALA A 151 2.94 18.82 3.33
CA ALA A 151 2.65 20.13 2.75
C ALA A 151 2.65 21.23 3.81
N GLU A 152 1.98 21.02 4.93
CA GLU A 152 1.98 21.95 6.06
C GLU A 152 3.41 22.16 6.61
N LYS A 153 4.19 21.09 6.76
CA LYS A 153 5.59 21.18 7.18
C LYS A 153 6.43 21.98 6.19
N ALA A 154 6.23 21.80 4.89
CA ALA A 154 6.92 22.56 3.86
C ALA A 154 6.61 24.06 3.96
N GLU A 155 5.34 24.44 4.14
CA GLU A 155 4.93 25.83 4.37
C GLU A 155 5.57 26.42 5.65
N GLN A 156 5.62 25.65 6.74
CA GLN A 156 6.27 26.10 7.97
C GLN A 156 7.78 26.32 7.77
N THR A 157 8.46 25.43 7.03
CA THR A 157 9.89 25.59 6.72
C THR A 157 10.16 26.74 5.78
N SER A 158 9.21 27.05 4.88
CA SER A 158 9.35 28.15 3.93
C SER A 158 9.09 29.50 4.59
N ALA A 159 8.21 29.58 5.60
CA ALA A 159 7.80 30.84 6.24
C ALA A 159 8.96 31.77 6.66
N ALA A 160 10.13 31.24 7.05
CA ALA A 160 11.29 32.05 7.40
C ALA A 160 11.96 32.74 6.20
N ILE A 161 11.98 32.11 5.02
CA ILE A 161 12.60 32.66 3.81
C ILE A 161 11.64 33.51 2.97
N PHE A 162 10.33 33.42 3.21
CA PHE A 162 9.29 34.23 2.58
C PHE A 162 8.91 35.48 3.39
N ASP A 163 9.52 35.68 4.56
CA ASP A 163 9.35 36.84 5.43
C ASP A 163 10.54 37.78 5.26
N ASP A 164 10.35 38.91 4.56
CA ASP A 164 11.41 39.85 4.21
C ASP A 164 12.16 40.40 5.44
N GLU A 165 11.46 40.60 6.58
CA GLU A 165 12.07 41.11 7.81
C GLU A 165 13.00 40.07 8.43
N LYS A 166 12.53 38.81 8.51
CA LYS A 166 13.38 37.70 8.97
C LYS A 166 14.55 37.49 8.04
N LEU A 167 14.31 37.50 6.74
CA LEU A 167 15.31 37.27 5.72
C LEU A 167 16.44 38.33 5.78
N ALA A 168 16.10 39.59 6.04
CA ALA A 168 17.09 40.66 6.24
C ALA A 168 18.01 40.39 7.44
N SER A 169 17.48 39.76 8.50
CA SER A 169 18.21 39.47 9.74
C SER A 169 19.07 38.19 9.70
N MET A 170 18.79 37.26 8.76
CA MET A 170 19.49 35.97 8.68
C MET A 170 20.90 36.11 8.12
N SER A 171 21.85 35.27 8.55
CA SER A 171 23.19 35.22 7.94
C SER A 171 23.16 34.57 6.54
N MET A 172 24.22 34.71 5.73
CA MET A 172 24.27 34.05 4.41
C MET A 172 24.16 32.52 4.53
N ILE A 173 24.81 31.95 5.55
CA ILE A 173 24.81 30.52 5.81
C ILE A 173 23.40 30.06 6.18
N ASP A 174 22.68 30.82 7.02
CA ASP A 174 21.31 30.50 7.41
C ASP A 174 20.35 30.57 6.22
N ILE A 175 20.50 31.58 5.33
CA ILE A 175 19.68 31.69 4.12
C ILE A 175 19.89 30.49 3.20
N ARG A 176 21.14 30.06 2.99
CA ARG A 176 21.44 28.85 2.20
C ARG A 176 20.84 27.60 2.83
N GLN A 177 21.02 27.42 4.13
CA GLN A 177 20.49 26.25 4.85
C GLN A 177 18.97 26.21 4.83
N ALA A 178 18.30 27.34 5.03
CA ALA A 178 16.85 27.43 4.96
C ALA A 178 16.34 27.19 3.53
N GLY A 179 17.05 27.67 2.50
CA GLY A 179 16.76 27.37 1.11
C GLY A 179 16.86 25.87 0.79
N ASP A 180 17.93 25.21 1.23
CA ASP A 180 18.12 23.77 1.07
C ASP A 180 17.03 22.96 1.79
N LEU A 181 16.67 23.35 3.01
CA LEU A 181 15.59 22.72 3.78
C LEU A 181 14.24 22.89 3.08
N ASN A 182 13.92 24.08 2.59
CA ASN A 182 12.70 24.34 1.84
C ASN A 182 12.62 23.48 0.56
N GLN A 183 13.71 23.40 -0.22
CA GLN A 183 13.73 22.57 -1.42
C GLN A 183 13.56 21.08 -1.12
N ARG A 184 14.18 20.58 -0.05
CA ARG A 184 14.00 19.19 0.39
C ARG A 184 12.56 18.93 0.83
N ALA A 185 11.99 19.81 1.66
CA ALA A 185 10.62 19.68 2.12
C ALA A 185 9.62 19.72 0.95
N TYR A 186 9.78 20.65 0.01
CA TYR A 186 8.99 20.71 -1.22
C TYR A 186 9.06 19.40 -2.02
N LYS A 187 10.26 18.88 -2.25
CA LYS A 187 10.46 17.62 -2.99
C LYS A 187 9.78 16.44 -2.30
N GLU A 188 9.97 16.30 -0.98
CA GLU A 188 9.32 15.24 -0.19
C GLU A 188 7.78 15.32 -0.29
N THR A 189 7.22 16.53 -0.21
CA THR A 189 5.77 16.75 -0.37
C THR A 189 5.30 16.37 -1.77
N ILE A 190 5.98 16.81 -2.83
CA ILE A 190 5.59 16.48 -4.21
C ILE A 190 5.70 14.97 -4.49
N ASP A 191 6.71 14.30 -3.95
CA ASP A 191 6.84 12.84 -4.06
C ASP A 191 5.67 12.13 -3.35
N ALA A 192 5.28 12.57 -2.16
CA ALA A 192 4.12 12.04 -1.44
C ALA A 192 2.79 12.31 -2.17
N VAL A 193 2.61 13.51 -2.71
CA VAL A 193 1.45 13.88 -3.53
C VAL A 193 1.34 12.96 -4.75
N ASN A 194 2.43 12.76 -5.48
CA ASN A 194 2.45 11.88 -6.65
C ASN A 194 2.13 10.43 -6.30
N GLN A 195 2.62 9.91 -5.17
CA GLN A 195 2.29 8.57 -4.69
C GLN A 195 0.79 8.43 -4.37
N ALA A 196 0.23 9.36 -3.61
CA ALA A 196 -1.20 9.37 -3.28
C ALA A 196 -2.07 9.50 -4.55
N GLN A 197 -1.67 10.34 -5.51
CA GLN A 197 -2.40 10.53 -6.76
C GLN A 197 -2.44 9.26 -7.62
N ARG A 198 -1.31 8.54 -7.73
CA ARG A 198 -1.26 7.26 -8.45
C ARG A 198 -2.17 6.22 -7.80
N MET A 199 -2.16 6.14 -6.47
CA MET A 199 -3.04 5.24 -5.73
C MET A 199 -4.52 5.57 -5.94
N ILE A 200 -4.92 6.84 -5.79
CA ILE A 200 -6.31 7.28 -6.00
C ILE A 200 -6.75 7.00 -7.44
N THR A 201 -5.89 7.26 -8.42
CA THR A 201 -6.20 7.00 -9.84
C THR A 201 -6.44 5.51 -10.10
N MET A 202 -5.60 4.63 -9.52
CA MET A 202 -5.79 3.18 -9.61
C MET A 202 -7.12 2.76 -8.98
N LEU A 203 -7.44 3.28 -7.80
CA LEU A 203 -8.70 2.98 -7.11
C LEU A 203 -9.93 3.51 -7.86
N GLN A 204 -9.84 4.67 -8.51
CA GLN A 204 -10.89 5.19 -9.39
C GLN A 204 -11.12 4.26 -10.58
N ILE A 205 -10.07 3.68 -11.18
CA ILE A 205 -10.20 2.70 -12.26
C ILE A 205 -10.90 1.43 -11.75
N GLU A 206 -10.45 0.90 -10.61
CA GLU A 206 -11.06 -0.28 -9.99
C GLU A 206 -12.54 -0.07 -9.62
N ALA A 207 -12.91 1.14 -9.20
CA ALA A 207 -14.26 1.47 -8.79
C ALA A 207 -15.30 1.46 -9.93
N LYS A 208 -14.88 1.70 -11.18
CA LYS A 208 -15.81 1.81 -12.33
C LYS A 208 -16.66 0.57 -12.56
N ASN A 209 -16.18 -0.60 -12.14
CA ASN A 209 -16.84 -1.89 -12.37
C ASN A 209 -17.53 -2.44 -11.11
N LYS A 210 -17.66 -1.65 -10.04
CA LYS A 210 -18.27 -2.08 -8.78
C LYS A 210 -19.73 -1.65 -8.68
N GLU A 211 -20.53 -2.39 -7.90
CA GLU A 211 -21.96 -2.07 -7.68
C GLU A 211 -22.16 -0.69 -7.03
N ASN A 212 -21.20 -0.23 -6.21
CA ASN A 212 -21.17 1.06 -5.53
C ASN A 212 -20.27 2.11 -6.24
N ALA A 213 -20.12 2.02 -7.57
CA ALA A 213 -19.21 2.87 -8.35
C ALA A 213 -19.40 4.38 -8.13
N THR A 214 -20.63 4.85 -7.98
CA THR A 214 -20.96 6.28 -7.80
C THR A 214 -20.48 6.83 -6.46
N GLU A 215 -20.73 6.10 -5.38
CA GLU A 215 -20.28 6.46 -4.04
C GLU A 215 -18.75 6.47 -3.96
N LEU A 216 -18.12 5.42 -4.50
CA LEU A 216 -16.67 5.32 -4.58
C LEU A 216 -16.04 6.46 -5.38
N ALA A 217 -16.62 6.80 -6.53
CA ALA A 217 -16.14 7.90 -7.36
C ALA A 217 -16.22 9.24 -6.61
N ALA A 218 -17.30 9.48 -5.87
CA ALA A 218 -17.46 10.68 -5.07
C ALA A 218 -16.40 10.78 -3.95
N ASP A 219 -16.13 9.68 -3.24
CA ASP A 219 -15.12 9.67 -2.18
C ASP A 219 -13.71 9.88 -2.72
N TYR A 220 -13.34 9.22 -3.82
CA TYR A 220 -12.04 9.44 -4.45
C TYR A 220 -11.90 10.83 -5.04
N ALA A 221 -12.98 11.43 -5.54
CA ALA A 221 -12.96 12.83 -5.99
C ALA A 221 -12.68 13.80 -4.84
N LYS A 222 -13.24 13.55 -3.63
CA LYS A 222 -12.94 14.35 -2.43
C LYS A 222 -11.47 14.23 -2.03
N LEU A 223 -10.93 13.01 -2.00
CA LEU A 223 -9.50 12.78 -1.72
C LEU A 223 -8.59 13.46 -2.76
N GLN A 224 -8.95 13.40 -4.04
CA GLN A 224 -8.22 14.07 -5.11
C GLN A 224 -8.27 15.60 -4.98
N ALA A 225 -9.41 16.17 -4.57
CA ALA A 225 -9.53 17.61 -4.33
C ALA A 225 -8.64 18.09 -3.17
N ARG A 226 -8.64 17.34 -2.05
CA ARG A 226 -7.73 17.57 -0.92
C ARG A 226 -6.25 17.54 -1.34
N LEU A 227 -5.89 16.53 -2.13
CA LEU A 227 -4.53 16.39 -2.62
C LEU A 227 -4.08 17.56 -3.52
N ARG A 228 -4.96 18.03 -4.41
CA ARG A 228 -4.71 19.22 -5.23
C ARG A 228 -4.57 20.49 -4.39
N GLN A 229 -5.32 20.59 -3.30
CA GLN A 229 -5.18 21.71 -2.36
C GLN A 229 -3.81 21.68 -1.67
N ALA A 230 -3.36 20.51 -1.21
CA ALA A 230 -2.04 20.35 -0.61
C ALA A 230 -0.91 20.72 -1.60
N GLU A 231 -1.03 20.29 -2.86
CA GLU A 231 -0.09 20.66 -3.93
C GLU A 231 -0.09 22.17 -4.21
N ALA A 232 -1.27 22.79 -4.28
CA ALA A 232 -1.42 24.22 -4.51
C ALA A 232 -0.78 25.04 -3.37
N ASN A 233 -0.98 24.61 -2.12
CA ASN A 233 -0.40 25.24 -0.94
C ASN A 233 1.13 25.30 -1.03
N VAL A 234 1.81 24.22 -1.43
CA VAL A 234 3.29 24.20 -1.55
C VAL A 234 3.84 24.67 -2.90
N SER A 235 2.98 25.01 -3.86
CA SER A 235 3.43 25.38 -5.22
C SER A 235 4.41 26.56 -5.24
N HIS A 236 4.24 27.52 -4.32
CA HIS A 236 5.14 28.66 -4.16
C HIS A 236 6.52 28.28 -3.60
N CYS A 237 6.64 27.14 -2.90
CA CYS A 237 7.90 26.64 -2.35
C CYS A 237 8.82 26.00 -3.41
N ALA A 238 8.34 25.84 -4.65
CA ALA A 238 9.07 25.20 -5.74
C ALA A 238 10.35 25.95 -6.16
N SER A 239 10.36 27.27 -5.98
CA SER A 239 11.51 28.13 -6.24
C SER A 239 11.76 29.06 -5.06
N LEU A 240 13.01 29.48 -4.90
CA LEU A 240 13.33 30.50 -3.89
C LEU A 240 12.73 31.85 -4.32
N PRO A 241 12.18 32.64 -3.39
CA PRO A 241 11.75 34.01 -3.68
C PRO A 241 12.85 34.84 -4.32
N GLU A 242 12.48 35.73 -5.24
CA GLU A 242 13.43 36.64 -5.89
C GLU A 242 14.26 37.46 -4.88
N PRO A 243 13.71 37.98 -3.76
CA PRO A 243 14.50 38.64 -2.72
C PRO A 243 15.61 37.76 -2.14
N VAL A 244 15.32 36.48 -1.86
CA VAL A 244 16.29 35.49 -1.37
C VAL A 244 17.41 35.29 -2.37
N GLN A 245 17.06 35.11 -3.66
CA GLN A 245 18.05 34.94 -4.73
C GLN A 245 18.96 36.16 -4.84
N LYS A 246 18.40 37.38 -4.82
CA LYS A 246 19.16 38.63 -4.86
C LYS A 246 20.08 38.78 -3.65
N GLN A 247 19.61 38.45 -2.45
CA GLN A 247 20.41 38.57 -1.24
C GLN A 247 21.54 37.54 -1.16
N LEU A 248 21.33 36.33 -1.68
CA LEU A 248 22.39 35.33 -1.83
C LEU A 248 23.50 35.82 -2.78
N VAL A 249 23.13 36.47 -3.89
CA VAL A 249 24.11 37.06 -4.82
C VAL A 249 24.84 38.23 -4.16
N LEU A 250 24.10 39.15 -3.53
CA LEU A 250 24.67 40.33 -2.87
C LEU A 250 25.63 39.95 -1.74
N LYS A 251 25.24 39.02 -0.86
CA LYS A 251 26.12 38.56 0.24
C LYS A 251 27.35 37.85 -0.29
N GLY A 252 27.22 37.07 -1.36
CA GLY A 252 28.39 36.45 -2.01
C GLY A 252 29.40 37.50 -2.51
N PHE A 253 28.90 38.61 -3.06
CA PHE A 253 29.76 39.73 -3.46
C PHE A 253 30.40 40.44 -2.26
N ILE A 254 29.65 40.65 -1.17
CA ILE A 254 30.17 41.24 0.07
C ILE A 254 31.30 40.36 0.64
N ASP A 255 31.09 39.04 0.76
CA ASP A 255 32.10 38.12 1.28
C ASP A 255 33.37 38.11 0.41
N GLU A 256 33.23 38.20 -0.92
CA GLU A 256 34.36 38.30 -1.85
C GLU A 256 35.14 39.62 -1.65
N VAL A 257 34.43 40.73 -1.47
CA VAL A 257 35.03 42.05 -1.20
C VAL A 257 35.71 42.05 0.16
N GLU A 258 35.07 41.55 1.22
CA GLU A 258 35.67 41.45 2.55
C GLU A 258 36.93 40.60 2.56
N SER A 259 36.94 39.48 1.82
CA SER A 259 38.13 38.63 1.66
C SER A 259 39.28 39.39 0.97
N LYS A 260 38.98 40.15 -0.09
CA LYS A 260 39.96 40.99 -0.78
C LYS A 260 40.48 42.12 0.10
N VAL A 261 39.62 42.74 0.90
CA VAL A 261 39.99 43.79 1.87
C VAL A 261 40.91 43.21 2.94
N LYS A 262 40.55 42.09 3.58
CA LYS A 262 41.43 41.42 4.57
C LYS A 262 42.78 41.01 3.97
N ALA A 263 42.80 40.53 2.73
CA ALA A 263 44.04 40.19 2.04
C ALA A 263 44.89 41.44 1.73
N ALA A 264 44.26 42.59 1.47
CA ALA A 264 44.95 43.86 1.28
C ALA A 264 45.47 44.43 2.60
N GLU A 265 44.67 44.40 3.67
CA GLU A 265 45.05 44.78 5.04
C GLU A 265 46.28 43.99 5.49
N GLY A 266 46.28 42.66 5.31
CA GLY A 266 47.45 41.84 5.63
C GLY A 266 48.71 42.21 4.84
N LYS A 267 48.59 42.71 3.60
CA LYS A 267 49.75 43.20 2.83
C LYS A 267 50.24 44.55 3.36
N VAL A 268 49.34 45.41 3.81
CA VAL A 268 49.68 46.70 4.42
C VAL A 268 50.40 46.47 5.75
N ASP A 269 49.91 45.57 6.59
CA ASP A 269 50.56 45.22 7.87
C ASP A 269 51.99 44.71 7.66
N VAL A 270 52.21 43.83 6.66
CA VAL A 270 53.54 43.35 6.29
C VAL A 270 54.44 44.49 5.80
N ALA A 271 53.91 45.39 4.97
CA ALA A 271 54.65 46.55 4.49
C ALA A 271 55.00 47.53 5.62
N GLU A 272 54.09 47.74 6.57
CA GLU A 272 54.31 48.61 7.73
C GLU A 272 55.36 48.01 8.68
N GLN A 273 55.34 46.70 8.92
CA GLN A 273 56.39 46.00 9.67
C GLN A 273 57.75 46.13 8.97
N ALA A 274 57.81 45.89 7.66
CA ALA A 274 59.05 46.05 6.90
C ALA A 274 59.57 47.49 6.92
N ALA A 275 58.69 48.49 6.89
CA ALA A 275 59.07 49.90 7.01
C ALA A 275 59.66 50.22 8.39
N LYS A 276 59.03 49.73 9.48
CA LYS A 276 59.56 49.87 10.85
C LYS A 276 60.91 49.19 11.03
N GLU A 277 61.07 47.97 10.51
CA GLU A 277 62.37 47.27 10.52
C GLU A 277 63.45 48.04 9.75
N ALA A 278 63.10 48.67 8.63
CA ALA A 278 64.02 49.50 7.86
C ALA A 278 64.39 50.82 8.58
N GLU A 279 63.50 51.37 9.42
CA GLU A 279 63.79 52.51 10.29
C GLU A 279 64.71 52.12 11.47
N GLU A 280 64.46 50.98 12.10
CA GLU A 280 65.26 50.47 13.22
C GLU A 280 66.64 49.97 12.78
N ASN A 281 66.75 49.47 11.54
CA ASN A 281 67.99 48.94 10.97
C ASN A 281 68.35 49.67 9.66
N PRO A 282 68.72 50.96 9.74
CA PRO A 282 68.95 51.77 8.57
C PRO A 282 70.07 51.18 7.72
N LEU A 283 69.82 51.08 6.41
CA LEU A 283 70.77 50.58 5.42
C LEU A 283 72.18 51.15 5.66
N PRO A 284 73.24 50.32 5.59
CA PRO A 284 74.62 50.76 5.76
C PRO A 284 74.89 51.96 4.84
N GLU A 285 75.64 52.95 5.33
CA GLU A 285 75.80 54.28 4.71
C GLU A 285 76.15 54.24 3.20
N GLN A 286 76.85 53.20 2.75
CA GLN A 286 77.18 52.95 1.34
C GLN A 286 75.96 52.63 0.46
N ALA A 287 74.93 51.97 0.99
CA ALA A 287 73.69 51.69 0.29
C ALA A 287 72.78 52.92 0.19
N ARG A 288 72.79 53.81 1.20
CA ARG A 288 72.09 55.10 1.14
C ARG A 288 72.60 55.97 0.00
N ILE A 289 73.92 56.10 -0.16
CA ILE A 289 74.54 56.90 -1.24
C ILE A 289 74.15 56.37 -2.63
N ARG A 290 74.14 55.04 -2.83
CA ARG A 290 73.73 54.42 -4.11
C ARG A 290 72.27 54.70 -4.44
N ALA A 291 71.36 54.59 -3.47
CA ALA A 291 69.94 54.84 -3.68
C ALA A 291 69.68 56.29 -4.12
N THR A 292 70.38 57.27 -3.50
CA THR A 292 70.27 58.69 -3.90
C THR A 292 70.77 58.91 -5.32
N TYR A 293 71.87 58.25 -5.72
CA TYR A 293 72.45 58.40 -7.06
C TYR A 293 71.52 57.86 -8.15
N ILE A 294 70.86 56.72 -7.91
CA ILE A 294 69.91 56.13 -8.86
C ILE A 294 68.68 57.03 -9.02
N GLY A 295 68.08 57.52 -7.93
CA GLY A 295 66.92 58.41 -8.01
C GLY A 295 67.20 59.73 -8.76
N ILE A 296 68.43 60.26 -8.64
CA ILE A 296 68.86 61.44 -9.42
C ILE A 296 68.96 61.11 -10.92
N MET A 297 69.45 59.91 -11.27
CA MET A 297 69.61 59.48 -12.66
C MET A 297 68.26 59.21 -13.34
N GLU A 298 67.30 58.61 -12.65
CA GLU A 298 65.96 58.36 -13.17
C GLU A 298 65.18 59.65 -13.42
N LYS A 299 65.22 60.60 -12.46
CA LYS A 299 64.61 61.93 -12.66
C LYS A 299 65.22 62.67 -13.86
N LYS A 300 66.53 62.56 -14.05
CA LYS A 300 67.21 63.13 -15.23
C LYS A 300 66.75 62.46 -16.52
N MET A 301 66.53 61.15 -16.53
CA MET A 301 66.02 60.44 -17.71
C MET A 301 64.58 60.81 -18.04
N GLU A 302 63.67 60.93 -17.06
CA GLU A 302 62.30 61.37 -17.30
C GLU A 302 62.22 62.81 -17.86
N THR A 303 63.08 63.70 -17.36
CA THR A 303 63.12 65.09 -17.85
C THR A 303 63.68 65.18 -19.28
N THR A 304 64.42 64.17 -19.73
CA THR A 304 65.02 64.13 -21.07
C THR A 304 64.05 63.59 -22.14
N ILE A 305 62.96 62.93 -21.74
CA ILE A 305 61.99 62.31 -22.67
C ILE A 305 60.81 63.25 -23.04
N VAL A 306 60.73 64.44 -22.44
CA VAL A 306 59.65 65.44 -22.70
C VAL A 306 60.07 66.57 -23.66
N TYR A 307 61.17 66.41 -24.39
CA TYR A 307 61.58 67.35 -25.46
C TYR A 307 61.70 66.68 -26.82
#